data_AF-A0A482VR21-F1
#
_entry.id   AF-A0A482VR21-F1
#
_cell.length_a   1.000
_cell.length_b   1.000
_cell.length_c   1.000
_cell.angle_alpha   90.00
_cell.angle_beta   90.00
_cell.angle_gamma   90.00
#
_symmetry.space_group_name_H-M   'P 1'
#
loop_
_entity.id
_entity.type
_entity.pdbx_description
1 polymer ?
#
loop_
_entity_poly.entity_id
_entity_poly.type
_entity_poly.pdbx_seq_one_letter_code
_entity_poly.pdbx_strand_id
1 'polypeptide(L)'
;MDTTYEGNLQALPDLKIDLEEANKEWLKTSGFYHIKKIADHYGVYEHLFGDAYFLPIVPVSVYFSNNDTLHPVYFGNIIKPSDATEKPEVFYESNDDTLWTLIMTNPDGHFTQQEKEYVHWFVGNIPGNKVDQGETIIEYLQPFPPKGTGYHRHIFILYKQEKKLDFSKLKKSGHCLNLEERTFTSLEFYRERQDDLTPGGLAFFQSDWDSSLSNFYHETLNMKEPIFEYDFPPPYIRPQEWFPLRKPFNLYMDKYRDPKQINKEFLMRKLRNVHPFKAPPPPLPYPNAVYFEKYIPSWLKLEKQKSRMKWGRINDIE
;
A
#
# COMPACT_ATOMS: atom_id res chain seq x y z
N MET A 1 62.09 -27.02 -18.32
CA MET A 1 61.44 -26.96 -17.01
C MET A 1 60.28 -26.00 -17.17
N ASP A 2 59.16 -26.47 -17.70
CA ASP A 2 57.94 -25.68 -17.84
C ASP A 2 56.83 -26.43 -17.13
N THR A 3 56.53 -25.99 -15.91
CA THR A 3 55.39 -26.47 -15.11
C THR A 3 54.16 -25.65 -15.49
N THR A 4 53.40 -26.14 -16.46
CA THR A 4 52.04 -25.66 -16.70
C THR A 4 51.12 -26.21 -15.61
N TYR A 5 50.75 -25.37 -14.66
CA TYR A 5 49.65 -25.63 -13.74
C TYR A 5 48.34 -25.53 -14.52
N GLU A 6 47.85 -26.66 -15.04
CA GLU A 6 46.48 -26.80 -15.50
C GLU A 6 45.57 -26.83 -14.27
N GLY A 7 44.99 -25.68 -13.94
CA GLY A 7 43.91 -25.59 -12.98
C GLY A 7 42.71 -26.39 -13.49
N ASN A 8 42.46 -27.54 -12.88
CA ASN A 8 41.23 -28.29 -13.04
C ASN A 8 40.05 -27.40 -12.62
N LEU A 9 39.35 -26.82 -13.59
CA LEU A 9 37.98 -26.33 -13.44
C LEU A 9 37.08 -27.56 -13.27
N GLN A 10 37.10 -28.14 -12.06
CA GLN A 10 36.06 -29.09 -11.65
C GLN A 10 34.74 -28.33 -11.63
N ALA A 11 33.79 -28.77 -12.46
CA ALA A 11 32.41 -28.34 -12.42
C ALA A 11 31.91 -28.48 -10.98
N LEU A 12 31.54 -27.35 -10.35
CA LEU A 12 31.01 -27.32 -9.00
C LEU A 12 29.79 -28.27 -8.93
N PRO A 13 29.71 -29.17 -7.94
CA PRO A 13 28.51 -29.97 -7.74
C PRO A 13 27.32 -29.03 -7.45
N ASP A 14 26.12 -29.42 -7.88
CA ASP A 14 24.86 -28.76 -7.51
C ASP A 14 24.69 -28.79 -5.98
N LEU A 15 25.25 -27.78 -5.30
CA LEU A 15 25.16 -27.62 -3.86
C LEU A 15 23.73 -27.18 -3.51
N LYS A 16 22.93 -28.12 -3.00
CA LYS A 16 21.59 -27.83 -2.48
C LYS A 16 21.71 -27.37 -1.03
N ILE A 17 21.47 -26.09 -0.80
CA ILE A 17 21.42 -25.50 0.53
C ILE A 17 19.98 -25.61 1.05
N ASP A 18 19.82 -26.07 2.29
CA ASP A 18 18.52 -26.02 2.97
C ASP A 18 18.21 -24.58 3.37
N LEU A 19 17.19 -24.00 2.74
CA LEU A 19 16.78 -22.62 2.97
C LEU A 19 16.13 -22.43 4.36
N GLU A 20 15.51 -23.46 4.92
CA GLU A 20 14.85 -23.36 6.22
C GLU A 20 15.87 -23.28 7.35
N GLU A 21 16.92 -24.12 7.29
CA GLU A 21 18.02 -24.10 8.25
C GLU A 21 18.79 -22.78 8.16
N ALA A 22 19.08 -22.31 6.95
CA ALA A 22 19.72 -21.03 6.72
C ALA A 22 18.90 -19.86 7.31
N ASN A 23 17.57 -19.89 7.16
CA ASN A 23 16.68 -18.86 7.72
C ASN A 23 16.67 -18.88 9.25
N LYS A 24 16.62 -20.07 9.87
CA LYS A 24 16.68 -20.21 11.33
C LYS A 24 17.99 -19.67 11.91
N GLU A 25 19.10 -19.94 11.26
CA GLU A 25 20.41 -19.43 11.70
C GLU A 25 20.53 -17.92 11.46
N TRP A 26 20.00 -17.42 10.35
CA TRP A 26 19.95 -15.99 10.08
C TRP A 26 19.15 -15.23 11.14
N LEU A 27 17.97 -15.72 11.54
CA LEU A 27 17.13 -15.12 12.58
C LEU A 27 17.86 -15.00 13.92
N LYS A 28 18.71 -15.98 14.28
CA LYS A 28 19.49 -15.98 15.53
C LYS A 28 20.69 -15.03 15.49
N THR A 29 21.30 -14.83 14.32
CA THR A 29 22.60 -14.16 14.19
C THR A 29 22.49 -12.70 13.76
N SER A 30 21.96 -12.44 12.56
CA SER A 30 21.99 -11.13 11.90
C SER A 30 20.61 -10.60 11.50
N GLY A 31 19.56 -11.41 11.69
CA GLY A 31 18.20 -11.11 11.26
C GLY A 31 17.68 -9.80 11.83
N PHE A 32 17.85 -9.56 13.13
CA PHE A 32 17.36 -8.34 13.79
C PHE A 32 17.97 -7.04 13.22
N TYR A 33 19.23 -7.04 12.76
CA TYR A 33 19.83 -5.88 12.09
C TYR A 33 19.22 -5.63 10.71
N HIS A 34 18.99 -6.69 9.95
CA HIS A 34 18.37 -6.60 8.62
C HIS A 34 16.92 -6.16 8.73
N ILE A 35 16.16 -6.73 9.67
CA ILE A 35 14.77 -6.35 9.95
C ILE A 35 14.70 -4.88 10.35
N LYS A 36 15.60 -4.42 11.23
CA LYS A 36 15.68 -2.99 11.59
C LYS A 36 15.90 -2.12 10.34
N LYS A 37 16.87 -2.47 9.49
CA LYS A 37 17.17 -1.71 8.25
C LYS A 37 15.98 -1.69 7.29
N ILE A 38 15.23 -2.79 7.20
CA ILE A 38 14.00 -2.86 6.41
C ILE A 38 12.93 -1.95 7.03
N ALA A 39 12.71 -2.03 8.34
CA ALA A 39 11.77 -1.16 9.04
C ALA A 39 12.12 0.33 8.91
N ASP A 40 13.42 0.70 8.94
CA ASP A 40 13.91 2.05 8.64
C ASP A 40 13.55 2.46 7.20
N HIS A 41 13.77 1.57 6.20
CA HIS A 41 13.42 1.85 4.80
C HIS A 41 11.93 2.08 4.58
N TYR A 42 11.10 1.31 5.27
CA TYR A 42 9.65 1.48 5.23
C TYR A 42 9.17 2.65 6.11
N GLY A 43 10.04 3.35 6.85
CA GLY A 43 9.67 4.45 7.73
C GLY A 43 8.82 4.02 8.93
N VAL A 44 8.96 2.78 9.42
CA VAL A 44 8.17 2.25 10.54
C VAL A 44 8.50 3.00 11.84
N TYR A 45 9.79 3.17 12.14
CA TYR A 45 10.21 3.84 13.38
C TYR A 45 9.88 5.33 13.37
N GLU A 46 10.12 6.02 12.24
CA GLU A 46 9.83 7.45 12.08
C GLU A 46 8.37 7.78 12.39
N HIS A 47 7.43 7.00 11.85
CA HIS A 47 6.01 7.27 12.04
C HIS A 47 5.47 6.80 13.40
N LEU A 48 5.98 5.71 13.97
CA LEU A 48 5.46 5.16 15.23
C LEU A 48 6.13 5.71 16.48
N PHE A 49 7.43 6.01 16.41
CA PHE A 49 8.27 6.36 17.56
C PHE A 49 9.06 7.67 17.34
N GLY A 50 8.94 8.31 16.18
CA GLY A 50 9.72 9.49 15.83
C GLY A 50 11.19 9.12 15.63
N ASP A 51 12.08 9.76 16.38
CA ASP A 51 13.53 9.53 16.28
C ASP A 51 14.01 8.25 17.00
N ALA A 52 13.12 7.56 17.74
CA ALA A 52 13.46 6.38 18.52
C ALA A 52 13.43 5.10 17.68
N TYR A 53 14.37 4.19 17.94
CA TYR A 53 14.39 2.86 17.33
C TYR A 53 14.70 1.79 18.37
N PHE A 54 14.33 0.55 18.08
CA PHE A 54 14.71 -0.62 18.86
C PHE A 54 15.12 -1.76 17.93
N LEU A 55 15.87 -2.73 18.47
CA LEU A 55 16.22 -3.94 17.73
C LEU A 55 15.17 -5.02 18.02
N PRO A 56 14.55 -5.62 16.98
CA PRO A 56 13.58 -6.70 17.16
C PRO A 56 14.33 -8.01 17.46
N ILE A 57 14.71 -8.18 18.73
CA ILE A 57 15.48 -9.34 19.19
C ILE A 57 14.63 -10.61 19.18
N VAL A 58 13.32 -10.46 19.45
CA VAL A 58 12.38 -11.59 19.48
C VAL A 58 11.77 -11.76 18.09
N PRO A 59 12.04 -12.87 17.37
CA PRO A 59 11.41 -13.13 16.09
C PRO A 59 9.92 -13.42 16.31
N VAL A 60 9.06 -12.69 15.59
CA VAL A 60 7.62 -12.86 15.63
C VAL A 60 7.17 -13.41 14.28
N SER A 61 6.56 -14.59 14.30
CA SER A 61 5.98 -15.21 13.12
C SER A 61 4.46 -15.04 13.17
N VAL A 62 3.89 -14.40 12.16
CA VAL A 62 2.45 -14.15 12.06
C VAL A 62 1.91 -14.84 10.81
N TYR A 63 0.80 -15.54 10.94
CA TYR A 63 0.15 -16.28 9.84
C TYR A 63 -1.33 -15.93 9.78
N PHE A 64 -1.81 -15.57 8.60
CA PHE A 64 -3.24 -15.47 8.34
C PHE A 64 -3.75 -16.77 7.73
N SER A 65 -4.88 -17.28 8.23
CA SER A 65 -5.59 -18.42 7.67
C SER A 65 -6.78 -17.93 6.84
N ASN A 66 -6.80 -18.26 5.55
CA ASN A 66 -7.97 -18.02 4.69
C ASN A 66 -8.25 -19.27 3.85
N ASN A 67 -9.45 -19.84 3.96
CA ASN A 67 -9.93 -20.97 3.14
C ASN A 67 -8.87 -22.09 2.93
N ASP A 68 -8.29 -22.60 4.02
CA ASP A 68 -7.25 -23.64 4.06
C ASP A 68 -5.85 -23.24 3.53
N THR A 69 -5.65 -21.97 3.15
CA THR A 69 -4.34 -21.42 2.80
C THR A 69 -3.75 -20.58 3.94
N LEU A 70 -2.45 -20.77 4.19
CA LEU A 70 -1.69 -20.01 5.19
C LEU A 70 -0.85 -18.94 4.51
N HIS A 71 -1.06 -17.69 4.92
CA HIS A 71 -0.33 -16.54 4.42
C HIS A 71 0.62 -16.02 5.50
N PRO A 72 1.94 -16.32 5.41
CA PRO A 72 2.92 -15.79 6.35
C PRO A 72 3.13 -14.29 6.15
N VAL A 73 3.24 -13.58 7.27
CA VAL A 73 3.70 -12.19 7.33
C VAL A 73 5.21 -12.18 7.50
N TYR A 74 5.89 -11.40 6.66
CA TYR A 74 7.31 -11.16 6.74
C TYR A 74 7.57 -9.69 7.12
N PHE A 75 8.40 -8.98 6.35
CA PHE A 75 8.82 -7.61 6.60
C PHE A 75 8.52 -6.74 5.36
N GLY A 76 7.23 -6.56 5.08
CA GLY A 76 6.73 -5.73 3.97
C GLY A 76 6.18 -6.50 2.77
N ASN A 77 5.91 -7.80 2.90
CA ASN A 77 5.18 -8.55 1.87
C ASN A 77 3.74 -8.03 1.73
N ILE A 78 3.11 -8.28 0.59
CA ILE A 78 1.75 -7.85 0.31
C ILE A 78 0.78 -8.96 0.74
N ILE A 79 -0.22 -8.60 1.54
CA ILE A 79 -1.34 -9.47 1.95
C ILE A 79 -2.63 -8.73 1.62
N LYS A 80 -3.52 -9.40 0.90
CA LYS A 80 -4.80 -8.81 0.51
C LYS A 80 -5.75 -8.76 1.71
N PRO A 81 -6.61 -7.73 1.80
CA PRO A 81 -7.63 -7.67 2.84
C PRO A 81 -8.54 -8.90 2.89
N SER A 82 -8.81 -9.53 1.75
CA SER A 82 -9.55 -10.80 1.67
C SER A 82 -8.89 -11.92 2.47
N ASP A 83 -7.56 -11.96 2.50
CA ASP A 83 -6.77 -12.99 3.17
C ASP A 83 -6.57 -12.70 4.65
N ALA A 84 -6.76 -11.44 5.05
CA ALA A 84 -6.66 -10.95 6.42
C ALA A 84 -8.04 -10.69 7.05
N THR A 85 -9.07 -11.44 6.65
CA THR A 85 -10.44 -11.30 7.20
C THR A 85 -10.50 -11.76 8.65
N GLU A 86 -9.86 -12.88 8.98
CA GLU A 86 -9.81 -13.42 10.34
C GLU A 86 -8.55 -12.98 11.10
N LYS A 87 -8.58 -13.10 12.43
CA LYS A 87 -7.42 -12.79 13.27
C LYS A 87 -6.25 -13.73 12.92
N PRO A 88 -4.99 -13.24 12.91
CA PRO A 88 -3.86 -14.10 12.61
C PRO A 88 -3.44 -14.95 13.80
N GLU A 89 -2.76 -16.06 13.50
CA GLU A 89 -2.00 -16.84 14.48
C GLU A 89 -0.61 -16.21 14.66
N VAL A 90 -0.21 -15.98 15.91
CA VAL A 90 1.05 -15.31 16.25
C VAL A 90 1.88 -16.23 17.12
N PHE A 91 3.12 -16.46 16.70
CA PHE A 91 4.08 -17.32 17.39
C PHE A 91 5.38 -16.57 17.66
N TYR A 92 5.85 -16.64 18.89
CA TYR A 92 7.16 -16.11 19.30
C TYR A 92 7.74 -16.94 20.44
N GLU A 93 9.05 -16.97 20.54
CA GLU A 93 9.75 -17.67 21.61
C GLU A 93 9.69 -16.84 22.90
N SER A 94 9.15 -17.42 23.97
CA SER A 94 9.05 -16.76 25.28
C SER A 94 9.04 -17.78 26.42
N ASN A 95 9.42 -17.32 27.61
CA ASN A 95 9.33 -18.10 28.84
C ASN A 95 7.91 -18.01 29.40
N ASP A 96 7.40 -19.09 30.00
CA ASP A 96 6.03 -19.15 30.54
C ASP A 96 5.74 -18.09 31.63
N ASP A 97 6.76 -17.66 32.37
CA ASP A 97 6.64 -16.66 33.44
C ASP A 97 6.66 -15.20 32.95
N THR A 98 6.77 -14.98 31.64
CA THR A 98 6.83 -13.63 31.06
C THR A 98 5.47 -13.16 30.56
N LEU A 99 5.24 -11.85 30.64
CA LEU A 99 4.03 -11.23 30.12
C LEU A 99 4.36 -10.38 28.89
N TRP A 100 3.48 -10.45 27.90
CA TRP A 100 3.64 -9.76 26.62
C TRP A 100 2.41 -8.95 26.23
N THR A 101 2.61 -8.01 25.32
CA THR A 101 1.55 -7.20 24.71
C THR A 101 1.76 -7.15 23.22
N LEU A 102 0.73 -7.48 22.47
CA LEU A 102 0.73 -7.44 21.01
C LEU A 102 -0.20 -6.33 20.54
N ILE A 103 0.31 -5.47 19.66
CA ILE A 103 -0.44 -4.39 19.04
C ILE A 103 -0.27 -4.49 17.53
N MET A 104 -1.38 -4.43 16.80
CA MET A 104 -1.42 -4.28 15.34
C MET A 104 -1.94 -2.88 15.00
N THR A 105 -1.09 -2.03 14.46
CA THR A 105 -1.44 -0.64 14.08
C THR A 105 -1.27 -0.38 12.60
N ASN A 106 -2.02 0.62 12.11
CA ASN A 106 -1.94 1.13 10.76
C ASN A 106 -1.72 2.66 10.80
N PRO A 107 -0.49 3.14 10.54
CA PRO A 107 -0.19 4.57 10.49
C PRO A 107 -0.70 5.27 9.23
N ASP A 108 -0.99 4.54 8.15
CA ASP A 108 -1.40 5.13 6.87
C ASP A 108 -2.93 5.21 6.71
N GLY A 109 -3.67 4.54 7.60
CA GLY A 109 -5.11 4.30 7.47
C GLY A 109 -6.03 5.42 7.93
N HIS A 110 -5.52 6.44 8.63
CA HIS A 110 -6.38 7.41 9.31
C HIS A 110 -6.90 8.50 8.37
N PHE A 111 -8.23 8.69 8.31
CA PHE A 111 -8.86 9.50 7.28
C PHE A 111 -8.80 11.02 7.51
N THR A 112 -8.68 11.47 8.76
CA THR A 112 -8.85 12.89 9.12
C THR A 112 -7.57 13.55 9.63
N GLN A 113 -6.68 12.79 10.25
CA GLN A 113 -5.48 13.24 10.96
C GLN A 113 -4.26 12.42 10.52
N GLN A 114 -3.32 13.08 9.85
CA GLN A 114 -2.17 12.39 9.23
C GLN A 114 -1.18 11.77 10.24
N GLU A 115 -1.14 12.29 11.47
CA GLU A 115 -0.21 11.84 12.52
C GLU A 115 -0.78 10.72 13.39
N LYS A 116 -2.01 10.26 13.13
CA LYS A 116 -2.69 9.26 13.96
C LYS A 116 -2.83 7.93 13.26
N GLU A 117 -2.90 6.89 14.06
CA GLU A 117 -2.97 5.51 13.62
C GLU A 117 -4.35 4.92 13.93
N TYR A 118 -4.74 3.89 13.19
CA TYR A 118 -5.82 2.99 13.61
C TYR A 118 -5.25 1.71 14.21
N VAL A 119 -5.76 1.33 15.39
CA VAL A 119 -5.48 0.02 15.98
C VAL A 119 -6.45 -1.01 15.42
N HIS A 120 -5.89 -2.00 14.76
CA HIS A 120 -6.64 -3.15 14.23
C HIS A 120 -6.80 -4.22 15.30
N TRP A 121 -5.78 -4.45 16.14
CA TRP A 121 -5.83 -5.48 17.17
C TRP A 121 -4.93 -5.12 18.35
N PHE A 122 -5.40 -5.33 19.56
CA PHE A 122 -4.62 -5.09 20.78
C PHE A 122 -4.94 -6.17 21.82
N VAL A 123 -3.94 -6.98 22.14
CA VAL A 123 -4.00 -7.96 23.23
C VAL A 123 -2.89 -7.65 24.24
N GLY A 124 -3.25 -7.45 25.50
CA GLY A 124 -2.32 -7.20 26.60
C GLY A 124 -2.22 -8.40 27.54
N ASN A 125 -1.23 -8.36 28.45
CA ASN A 125 -1.08 -9.35 29.53
C ASN A 125 -1.05 -10.82 29.04
N ILE A 126 -0.42 -11.08 27.89
CA ILE A 126 -0.31 -12.41 27.30
C ILE A 126 0.69 -13.24 28.11
N PRO A 127 0.31 -14.38 28.70
CA PRO A 127 1.23 -15.24 29.43
C PRO A 127 2.05 -16.11 28.48
N GLY A 128 3.38 -15.94 28.50
CA GLY A 128 4.30 -16.63 27.59
C GLY A 128 3.90 -16.41 26.13
N ASN A 129 3.67 -17.50 25.39
CA ASN A 129 3.27 -17.49 23.97
C ASN A 129 1.75 -17.74 23.77
N LYS A 130 0.92 -17.67 24.82
CA LYS A 130 -0.49 -18.05 24.75
C LYS A 130 -1.37 -16.84 24.45
N VAL A 131 -1.33 -16.37 23.21
CA VAL A 131 -2.05 -15.15 22.77
C VAL A 131 -3.55 -15.22 23.08
N ASP A 132 -4.18 -16.38 22.94
CA ASP A 132 -5.61 -16.56 23.25
C ASP A 132 -5.96 -16.44 24.74
N GLN A 133 -4.97 -16.57 25.64
CA GLN A 133 -5.17 -16.37 27.09
C GLN A 133 -4.90 -14.92 27.53
N GLY A 134 -4.45 -14.07 26.61
CA GLY A 134 -4.26 -12.65 26.86
C GLY A 134 -5.57 -11.90 27.04
N GLU A 135 -5.47 -10.70 27.61
CA GLU A 135 -6.59 -9.78 27.71
C GLU A 135 -6.77 -9.01 26.40
N THR A 136 -7.83 -9.31 25.65
CA THR A 136 -8.21 -8.54 24.46
C THR A 136 -8.74 -7.17 24.86
N ILE A 137 -8.01 -6.12 24.47
CA ILE A 137 -8.32 -4.71 24.79
C ILE A 137 -9.09 -4.09 23.61
N ILE A 138 -8.64 -4.39 22.40
CA ILE A 138 -9.29 -4.02 21.14
C ILE A 138 -9.36 -5.27 20.27
N GLU A 139 -10.57 -5.65 19.88
CA GLU A 139 -10.81 -6.81 19.02
C GLU A 139 -10.27 -6.59 17.60
N TYR A 140 -9.87 -7.70 16.99
CA TYR A 140 -9.33 -7.73 15.65
C TYR A 140 -10.33 -7.10 14.64
N LEU A 141 -9.81 -6.22 13.81
CA LEU A 141 -10.50 -5.64 12.67
C LEU A 141 -9.64 -5.87 11.44
N GLN A 142 -10.22 -6.46 10.39
CA GLN A 142 -9.50 -6.68 9.14
C GLN A 142 -8.91 -5.37 8.58
N PRO A 143 -7.82 -5.42 7.83
CA PRO A 143 -7.35 -4.30 6.99
C PRO A 143 -8.47 -3.74 6.10
N PHE A 144 -8.55 -2.41 5.98
CA PHE A 144 -9.52 -1.74 5.09
C PHE A 144 -8.90 -0.55 4.33
N PRO A 145 -7.80 -0.73 3.57
CA PRO A 145 -7.24 0.36 2.76
C PRO A 145 -8.31 0.88 1.76
N PRO A 146 -8.62 2.19 1.78
CA PRO A 146 -9.64 2.76 0.89
C PRO A 146 -9.13 2.85 -0.54
N LYS A 147 -10.04 2.86 -1.50
CA LYS A 147 -9.67 2.84 -2.92
C LYS A 147 -8.87 4.09 -3.30
N GLY A 148 -7.71 3.87 -3.94
CA GLY A 148 -6.87 4.96 -4.49
C GLY A 148 -5.87 5.59 -3.53
N THR A 149 -5.72 5.07 -2.31
CA THR A 149 -4.67 5.48 -1.36
C THR A 149 -3.35 4.72 -1.53
N GLY A 150 -3.38 3.59 -2.23
CA GLY A 150 -2.18 2.77 -2.49
C GLY A 150 -2.00 1.67 -1.45
N TYR A 151 -0.75 1.50 -0.99
CA TYR A 151 -0.38 0.46 -0.03
C TYR A 151 -0.33 1.02 1.38
N HIS A 152 -1.06 0.39 2.30
CA HIS A 152 -1.07 0.71 3.72
C HIS A 152 -0.21 -0.30 4.47
N ARG A 153 0.60 0.20 5.41
CA ARG A 153 1.44 -0.66 6.25
C ARG A 153 0.65 -1.09 7.49
N HIS A 154 0.65 -2.38 7.76
CA HIS A 154 0.10 -2.94 9.00
C HIS A 154 1.24 -3.53 9.82
N ILE A 155 1.41 -3.00 11.03
CA ILE A 155 2.60 -3.21 11.83
C ILE A 155 2.20 -3.92 13.12
N PHE A 156 2.79 -5.09 13.34
CA PHE A 156 2.73 -5.83 14.59
C PHE A 156 3.92 -5.47 15.45
N ILE A 157 3.64 -5.00 16.66
CA ILE A 157 4.65 -4.69 17.66
C ILE A 157 4.39 -5.58 18.87
N LEU A 158 5.42 -6.34 19.24
CA LEU A 158 5.40 -7.17 20.44
C LEU A 158 6.22 -6.48 21.53
N TYR A 159 5.57 -6.15 22.62
CA TYR A 159 6.19 -5.56 23.81
C TYR A 159 6.30 -6.59 24.93
N LYS A 160 7.46 -6.64 25.57
CA LYS A 160 7.69 -7.36 26.82
C LYS A 160 7.23 -6.49 27.98
N GLN A 161 6.44 -7.05 28.89
CA GLN A 161 6.02 -6.41 30.12
C GLN A 161 6.89 -6.86 31.30
N GLU A 162 7.25 -5.94 32.19
CA GLU A 162 7.93 -6.30 33.45
C GLU A 162 6.94 -6.76 34.54
N LYS A 163 5.72 -6.21 34.50
CA LYS A 163 4.64 -6.52 35.43
C LYS A 163 3.30 -6.55 34.72
N LYS A 164 2.29 -7.13 35.35
CA LYS A 164 0.92 -7.10 34.84
C LYS A 164 0.42 -5.65 34.79
N LEU A 165 -0.02 -5.22 33.62
CA LEU A 165 -0.49 -3.86 33.39
C LEU A 165 -2.01 -3.77 33.40
N ASP A 166 -2.52 -2.64 33.90
CA ASP A 166 -3.94 -2.33 33.84
C ASP A 166 -4.25 -1.54 32.57
N PHE A 167 -5.02 -2.17 31.67
CA PHE A 167 -5.47 -1.59 30.41
C PHE A 167 -6.93 -1.10 30.45
N SER A 168 -7.54 -1.01 31.64
CA SER A 168 -8.96 -0.66 31.79
C SER A 168 -9.38 0.66 31.09
N LYS A 169 -8.47 1.64 30.99
CA LYS A 169 -8.72 2.91 30.29
C LYS A 169 -8.78 2.78 28.77
N LEU A 170 -8.03 1.82 28.22
CA LEU A 170 -7.92 1.58 26.78
C LEU A 170 -8.91 0.54 26.29
N LYS A 171 -9.40 -0.31 27.22
CA LYS A 171 -10.36 -1.36 26.94
C LYS A 171 -11.63 -0.78 26.35
N LYS A 172 -11.96 -1.23 25.14
CA LYS A 172 -13.21 -0.87 24.46
C LYS A 172 -14.23 -1.98 24.68
N SER A 173 -15.50 -1.61 24.80
CA SER A 173 -16.59 -2.57 25.01
C SER A 173 -17.09 -3.11 23.68
N GLY A 174 -16.99 -4.43 23.49
CA GLY A 174 -17.56 -5.16 22.35
C GLY A 174 -16.81 -4.99 21.02
N HIS A 175 -17.49 -5.31 19.92
CA HIS A 175 -17.02 -5.09 18.55
C HIS A 175 -16.93 -3.58 18.27
N CYS A 176 -15.79 -2.99 18.62
CA CYS A 176 -15.51 -1.57 18.42
C CYS A 176 -15.44 -1.28 16.91
N LEU A 177 -16.57 -1.00 16.27
CA LEU A 177 -16.64 -0.64 14.83
C LEU A 177 -16.50 0.88 14.62
N ASN A 178 -16.54 1.67 15.69
CA ASN A 178 -16.33 3.10 15.62
C ASN A 178 -14.85 3.42 15.38
N LEU A 179 -14.57 4.09 14.25
CA LEU A 179 -13.20 4.44 13.85
C LEU A 179 -12.57 5.47 14.80
N GLU A 180 -13.35 6.41 15.34
CA GLU A 180 -12.83 7.43 16.26
C GLU A 180 -12.25 6.79 17.53
N GLU A 181 -12.90 5.75 18.04
CA GLU A 181 -12.46 5.03 19.24
C GLU A 181 -11.23 4.15 19.01
N ARG A 182 -10.96 3.78 17.75
CA ARG A 182 -9.76 3.04 17.32
C ARG A 182 -8.56 3.95 17.03
N THR A 183 -8.76 5.26 17.10
CA THR A 183 -7.68 6.24 16.95
C THR A 183 -6.65 6.04 18.05
N PHE A 184 -5.39 5.89 17.66
CA PHE A 184 -4.29 5.58 18.55
C PHE A 184 -3.01 6.28 18.12
N THR A 185 -2.11 6.46 19.09
CA THR A 185 -0.77 7.00 18.86
C THR A 185 0.22 6.13 19.63
N SER A 186 1.01 5.34 18.90
CA SER A 186 1.95 4.37 19.48
C SER A 186 2.99 5.06 20.37
N LEU A 187 3.45 6.25 19.97
CA LEU A 187 4.41 7.06 20.70
C LEU A 187 3.91 7.48 22.09
N GLU A 188 2.68 7.99 22.18
CA GLU A 188 2.09 8.43 23.45
C GLU A 188 1.87 7.24 24.39
N PHE A 189 1.34 6.14 23.84
CA PHE A 189 1.13 4.91 24.59
C PHE A 189 2.42 4.37 25.20
N TYR A 190 3.49 4.35 24.41
CA TYR A 190 4.80 3.88 24.87
C TYR A 190 5.41 4.84 25.89
N ARG A 191 5.35 6.16 25.64
CA ARG A 191 5.90 7.18 26.54
C ARG A 191 5.31 7.10 27.95
N GLU A 192 4.02 6.82 28.08
CA GLU A 192 3.36 6.67 29.38
C GLU A 192 3.82 5.43 30.18
N ARG A 193 4.36 4.41 29.50
CA ARG A 193 4.62 3.08 30.09
C ARG A 193 6.03 2.55 29.79
N GLN A 194 6.95 3.41 29.38
CA GLN A 194 8.30 3.03 28.97
C GLN A 194 9.09 2.29 30.06
N ASP A 195 8.75 2.54 31.33
CA ASP A 195 9.41 1.88 32.47
C ASP A 195 8.96 0.42 32.64
N ASP A 196 7.75 0.07 32.19
CA ASP A 196 7.14 -1.24 32.38
C ASP A 196 7.01 -2.06 31.08
N LEU A 197 7.13 -1.40 29.92
CA LEU A 197 6.99 -1.98 28.58
C LEU A 197 8.28 -1.77 27.80
N THR A 198 8.77 -2.83 27.15
CA THR A 198 9.93 -2.77 26.24
C THR A 198 9.56 -3.40 24.90
N PRO A 199 9.69 -2.70 23.77
CA PRO A 199 9.45 -3.29 22.46
C PRO A 199 10.54 -4.33 22.15
N GLY A 200 10.12 -5.55 21.81
CA GLY A 200 11.02 -6.69 21.61
C GLY A 200 10.87 -7.38 20.26
N GLY A 201 9.71 -7.30 19.63
CA GLY A 201 9.43 -7.94 18.35
C GLY A 201 8.71 -7.00 17.38
N LEU A 202 8.96 -7.21 16.09
CA LEU A 202 8.38 -6.43 15.01
C LEU A 202 8.11 -7.36 13.82
N ALA A 203 6.91 -7.26 13.25
CA ALA A 203 6.57 -7.85 11.96
C ALA A 203 5.60 -6.92 11.24
N PHE A 204 5.64 -6.83 9.92
CA PHE A 204 4.71 -5.95 9.20
C PHE A 204 4.47 -6.40 7.77
N PHE A 205 3.31 -6.07 7.24
CA PHE A 205 2.92 -6.33 5.86
C PHE A 205 2.30 -5.09 5.23
N GLN A 206 2.15 -5.13 3.91
CA GLN A 206 1.42 -4.13 3.14
C GLN A 206 0.07 -4.69 2.70
N SER A 207 -0.96 -3.86 2.75
CA SER A 207 -2.27 -4.17 2.17
C SER A 207 -2.66 -3.07 1.19
N ASP A 208 -3.28 -3.45 0.08
CA ASP A 208 -3.90 -2.54 -0.87
C ASP A 208 -5.38 -2.85 -1.02
N TRP A 209 -6.10 -1.95 -1.68
CA TRP A 209 -7.53 -2.08 -1.87
C TRP A 209 -7.91 -3.38 -2.61
N ASP A 210 -9.00 -4.00 -2.16
CA ASP A 210 -9.60 -5.18 -2.77
C ASP A 210 -11.12 -5.02 -2.90
N SER A 211 -11.72 -5.75 -3.84
CA SER A 211 -13.15 -5.70 -4.12
C SER A 211 -14.02 -6.13 -2.93
N SER A 212 -13.52 -7.04 -2.09
CA SER A 212 -14.16 -7.49 -0.84
C SER A 212 -14.44 -6.36 0.16
N LEU A 213 -13.65 -5.28 0.11
CA LEU A 213 -13.79 -4.15 1.04
C LEU A 213 -15.08 -3.36 0.84
N SER A 214 -15.64 -3.37 -0.38
CA SER A 214 -16.88 -2.64 -0.66
C SER A 214 -18.02 -3.13 0.25
N ASN A 215 -18.14 -4.45 0.41
CA ASN A 215 -19.11 -5.07 1.31
C ASN A 215 -18.78 -4.78 2.76
N PHE A 216 -17.50 -4.85 3.13
CA PHE A 216 -17.03 -4.53 4.48
C PHE A 216 -17.42 -3.11 4.91
N TYR A 217 -17.17 -2.10 4.07
CA TYR A 217 -17.54 -0.71 4.37
C TYR A 217 -19.06 -0.52 4.59
N HIS A 218 -19.88 -1.17 3.77
CA HIS A 218 -21.33 -1.03 3.83
C HIS A 218 -21.99 -1.86 4.94
N GLU A 219 -21.53 -3.09 5.16
CA GLU A 219 -22.16 -4.02 6.10
C GLU A 219 -21.59 -3.91 7.52
N THR A 220 -20.26 -3.81 7.66
CA THR A 220 -19.60 -3.81 8.97
C THR A 220 -19.40 -2.41 9.53
N LEU A 221 -18.87 -1.48 8.72
CA LEU A 221 -18.62 -0.10 9.15
C LEU A 221 -19.85 0.81 8.97
N ASN A 222 -20.89 0.33 8.27
CA ASN A 222 -22.11 1.07 7.96
C ASN A 222 -21.84 2.48 7.40
N MET A 223 -20.85 2.58 6.52
CA MET A 223 -20.41 3.83 5.92
C MET A 223 -20.32 3.73 4.41
N LYS A 224 -20.25 4.88 3.74
CA LYS A 224 -19.95 4.93 2.31
C LYS A 224 -18.45 4.74 2.12
N GLU A 225 -18.07 3.84 1.21
CA GLU A 225 -16.68 3.65 0.83
C GLU A 225 -16.08 4.98 0.32
N PRO A 226 -14.99 5.46 0.94
CA PRO A 226 -14.27 6.62 0.45
C PRO A 226 -13.37 6.20 -0.72
N ILE A 227 -13.45 6.96 -1.81
CA ILE A 227 -12.63 6.77 -3.01
C ILE A 227 -11.74 8.00 -3.15
N PHE A 228 -10.44 7.76 -3.17
CA PHE A 228 -9.42 8.77 -3.36
C PHE A 228 -8.88 8.68 -4.79
N GLU A 229 -8.48 9.83 -5.32
CA GLU A 229 -7.76 9.93 -6.57
C GLU A 229 -6.56 10.83 -6.32
N TYR A 230 -5.42 10.47 -6.92
CA TYR A 230 -4.23 11.30 -6.83
C TYR A 230 -4.46 12.61 -7.59
N ASP A 231 -4.51 13.73 -6.87
CA ASP A 231 -4.61 15.05 -7.47
C ASP A 231 -3.23 15.51 -7.97
N PHE A 232 -2.99 15.35 -9.27
CA PHE A 232 -1.74 15.81 -9.88
C PHE A 232 -1.68 17.34 -9.86
N PRO A 233 -0.53 17.93 -9.45
CA PRO A 233 -0.39 19.37 -9.50
C PRO A 233 -0.62 19.86 -10.94
N PRO A 234 -1.34 20.98 -11.11
CA PRO A 234 -1.65 21.48 -12.44
C PRO A 234 -0.33 21.76 -13.18
N PRO A 235 -0.24 21.39 -14.49
CA PRO A 235 0.97 21.64 -15.25
C PRO A 235 1.25 23.14 -15.26
N TYR A 236 2.51 23.52 -15.01
CA TYR A 236 2.89 24.91 -15.09
C TYR A 236 2.69 25.46 -16.51
N ILE A 237 1.85 26.47 -16.63
CA ILE A 237 1.60 27.19 -17.88
C ILE A 237 2.26 28.56 -17.76
N ARG A 238 3.27 28.82 -18.61
CA ARG A 238 3.88 30.16 -18.71
C ARG A 238 2.82 31.21 -19.04
N PRO A 239 2.90 32.44 -18.52
CA PRO A 239 2.00 33.53 -18.90
C PRO A 239 1.87 33.69 -20.42
N GLN A 240 0.68 34.03 -20.88
CA GLN A 240 0.41 34.17 -22.31
C GLN A 240 1.18 35.38 -22.87
N GLU A 241 2.05 35.13 -23.84
CA GLU A 241 2.70 36.14 -24.66
C GLU A 241 1.72 36.66 -25.72
N TRP A 242 1.76 37.96 -25.99
CA TRP A 242 0.96 38.60 -27.05
C TRP A 242 1.36 38.09 -28.46
N PHE A 243 2.66 37.90 -28.70
CA PHE A 243 3.19 37.38 -29.95
C PHE A 243 3.98 36.08 -29.69
N PRO A 244 3.31 34.91 -29.69
CA PRO A 244 3.95 33.63 -29.45
C PRO A 244 4.75 33.15 -30.68
N LEU A 245 5.94 33.73 -30.88
CA LEU A 245 6.79 33.42 -32.02
C LEU A 245 7.23 31.95 -32.01
N ARG A 246 7.18 31.31 -33.19
CA ARG A 246 7.58 29.90 -33.41
C ARG A 246 6.80 28.87 -32.56
N LYS A 247 5.66 29.25 -31.95
CA LYS A 247 4.80 28.30 -31.24
C LYS A 247 3.65 27.82 -32.15
N PRO A 248 3.31 26.52 -32.14
CA PRO A 248 2.17 26.01 -32.90
C PRO A 248 0.87 26.60 -32.33
N PHE A 249 0.10 27.28 -33.19
CA PHE A 249 -1.06 28.08 -32.77
C PHE A 249 -2.11 27.26 -32.00
N ASN A 250 -2.39 26.03 -32.44
CA ASN A 250 -3.39 25.15 -31.83
C ASN A 250 -2.99 24.74 -30.42
N LEU A 251 -1.81 24.13 -30.26
CA LEU A 251 -1.32 23.69 -28.96
C LEU A 251 -1.04 24.86 -28.02
N TYR A 252 -0.66 26.02 -28.55
CA TYR A 252 -0.44 27.20 -27.73
C TYR A 252 -1.76 27.78 -27.22
N MET A 253 -2.71 28.04 -28.12
CA MET A 253 -4.00 28.64 -27.73
C MET A 253 -4.81 27.69 -26.84
N ASP A 254 -4.77 26.39 -27.09
CA ASP A 254 -5.48 25.39 -26.28
C ASP A 254 -4.94 25.27 -24.84
N LYS A 255 -3.72 25.76 -24.54
CA LYS A 255 -3.20 25.81 -23.17
C LYS A 255 -3.89 26.87 -22.31
N TYR A 256 -4.36 27.94 -22.92
CA TYR A 256 -4.95 29.09 -22.21
C TYR A 256 -6.47 29.13 -22.28
N ARG A 257 -7.07 28.27 -23.12
CA ARG A 257 -8.51 28.12 -23.21
C ARG A 257 -9.03 27.32 -22.02
N ASP A 258 -10.26 27.61 -21.62
CA ASP A 258 -10.97 26.82 -20.62
C ASP A 258 -11.13 25.36 -21.12
N PRO A 259 -10.64 24.35 -20.37
CA PRO A 259 -10.81 22.96 -20.72
C PRO A 259 -12.26 22.58 -21.05
N LYS A 260 -13.25 23.20 -20.40
CA LYS A 260 -14.68 22.92 -20.65
C LYS A 260 -15.10 23.31 -22.06
N GLN A 261 -14.63 24.44 -22.56
CA GLN A 261 -14.93 24.90 -23.92
C GLN A 261 -14.31 23.96 -24.95
N ILE A 262 -13.05 23.57 -24.73
CA ILE A 262 -12.35 22.63 -25.62
C ILE A 262 -13.12 21.31 -25.67
N ASN A 263 -13.47 20.74 -24.51
CA ASN A 263 -14.21 19.48 -24.43
C ASN A 263 -15.57 19.57 -25.13
N LYS A 264 -16.29 20.68 -25.00
CA LYS A 264 -17.55 20.93 -25.72
C LYS A 264 -17.35 20.93 -27.24
N GLU A 265 -16.32 21.60 -27.75
CA GLU A 265 -16.02 21.63 -29.18
C GLU A 265 -15.69 20.23 -29.73
N PHE A 266 -14.87 19.46 -29.00
CA PHE A 266 -14.55 18.07 -29.36
C PHE A 266 -15.79 17.16 -29.33
N LEU A 267 -16.63 17.27 -28.30
CA LEU A 267 -17.88 16.50 -28.19
C LEU A 267 -18.82 16.82 -29.36
N MET A 268 -19.03 18.10 -29.67
CA MET A 268 -19.89 18.51 -30.80
C MET A 268 -19.34 18.01 -32.15
N ARG A 269 -18.02 17.99 -32.31
CA ARG A 269 -17.38 17.44 -33.52
C ARG A 269 -17.56 15.92 -33.62
N LYS A 270 -17.49 15.19 -32.49
CA LYS A 270 -17.76 13.74 -32.42
C LYS A 270 -19.22 13.45 -32.78
N LEU A 271 -20.17 14.13 -32.13
CA LEU A 271 -21.60 13.96 -32.36
C LEU A 271 -22.03 14.25 -33.79
N ARG A 272 -21.36 15.18 -34.49
CA ARG A 272 -21.63 15.44 -35.92
C ARG A 272 -21.39 14.22 -36.81
N ASN A 273 -20.46 13.34 -36.44
CA ASN A 273 -20.04 12.19 -37.24
C ASN A 273 -20.70 10.87 -36.78
N VAL A 274 -21.35 10.85 -35.61
CA VAL A 274 -22.00 9.67 -35.06
C VAL A 274 -23.48 9.72 -35.38
N HIS A 275 -23.99 8.67 -36.02
CA HIS A 275 -25.42 8.54 -36.28
C HIS A 275 -26.08 7.78 -35.11
N PRO A 276 -27.20 8.27 -34.54
CA PRO A 276 -27.80 7.66 -33.33
C PRO A 276 -28.18 6.19 -33.48
N PHE A 277 -28.61 5.78 -34.67
CA PHE A 277 -29.15 4.44 -34.93
C PHE A 277 -28.28 3.55 -35.83
N LYS A 278 -27.12 4.04 -36.29
CA LYS A 278 -26.25 3.26 -37.19
C LYS A 278 -24.93 3.00 -36.49
N ALA A 279 -24.46 1.76 -36.60
CA ALA A 279 -23.14 1.41 -36.11
C ALA A 279 -22.07 2.33 -36.75
N PRO A 280 -21.04 2.73 -35.98
CA PRO A 280 -19.94 3.50 -36.53
C PRO A 280 -19.25 2.72 -37.65
N PRO A 281 -18.72 3.41 -38.68
CA PRO A 281 -17.96 2.73 -39.72
C PRO A 281 -16.75 2.01 -39.12
N PRO A 282 -16.37 0.84 -39.66
CA PRO A 282 -15.22 0.10 -39.16
C PRO A 282 -13.94 0.95 -39.26
N PRO A 283 -12.99 0.80 -38.32
CA PRO A 283 -11.73 1.51 -38.38
C PRO A 283 -10.96 1.15 -39.66
N LEU A 284 -10.20 2.11 -40.18
CA LEU A 284 -9.35 1.88 -41.34
C LEU A 284 -8.29 0.82 -41.01
N PRO A 285 -8.06 -0.20 -41.86
CA PRO A 285 -7.05 -1.23 -41.61
C PRO A 285 -5.63 -0.65 -41.44
N TYR A 286 -5.31 0.40 -42.20
CA TYR A 286 -4.02 1.08 -42.15
C TYR A 286 -4.24 2.61 -42.02
N PRO A 287 -4.52 3.12 -40.81
CA PRO A 287 -4.87 4.52 -40.55
C PRO A 287 -3.88 5.55 -41.11
N ASN A 288 -2.58 5.22 -41.04
CA ASN A 288 -1.48 6.10 -41.45
C ASN A 288 -1.14 5.99 -42.95
N ALA A 289 -1.58 4.93 -43.63
CA ALA A 289 -1.30 4.71 -45.06
C ALA A 289 -2.35 5.37 -45.98
N VAL A 290 -3.38 6.00 -45.43
CA VAL A 290 -4.42 6.67 -46.22
C VAL A 290 -3.95 8.05 -46.68
N TYR A 291 -3.77 8.17 -48.00
CA TYR A 291 -3.39 9.40 -48.69
C TYR A 291 -4.37 10.56 -48.45
N PHE A 292 -3.86 11.79 -48.51
CA PHE A 292 -4.67 13.01 -48.42
C PHE A 292 -4.83 13.61 -49.81
N GLU A 293 -6.04 13.55 -50.37
CA GLU A 293 -6.36 13.95 -51.75
C GLU A 293 -6.06 15.42 -52.10
N LYS A 294 -6.01 16.31 -51.10
CA LYS A 294 -5.80 17.75 -51.27
C LYS A 294 -4.70 18.25 -50.36
N TYR A 295 -4.19 19.44 -50.64
CA TYR A 295 -3.31 20.14 -49.70
C TYR A 295 -4.04 20.36 -48.39
N ILE A 296 -3.49 19.81 -47.31
CA ILE A 296 -3.98 19.96 -45.94
C ILE A 296 -2.81 20.52 -45.12
N PRO A 297 -3.03 21.56 -44.31
CA PRO A 297 -2.01 22.06 -43.38
C PRO A 297 -1.47 20.95 -42.47
N SER A 298 -0.19 21.02 -42.11
CA SER A 298 0.48 20.00 -41.30
C SER A 298 -0.24 19.70 -39.98
N TRP A 299 -0.76 20.73 -39.30
CA TRP A 299 -1.49 20.58 -38.04
C TRP A 299 -2.81 19.78 -38.22
N LEU A 300 -3.54 20.02 -39.31
CA LEU A 300 -4.80 19.33 -39.60
C LEU A 300 -4.56 17.90 -40.09
N LYS A 301 -3.42 17.64 -40.77
CA LYS A 301 -2.97 16.28 -41.08
C LYS A 301 -2.71 15.49 -39.79
N LEU A 302 -1.97 16.08 -38.86
CA LEU A 302 -1.65 15.47 -37.57
C LEU A 302 -2.91 15.20 -36.74
N GLU A 303 -3.86 16.13 -36.72
CA GLU A 303 -5.16 15.93 -36.05
C GLU A 303 -5.99 14.80 -36.70
N LYS A 304 -6.06 14.75 -38.04
CA LYS A 304 -6.74 13.65 -38.75
C LYS A 304 -6.07 12.30 -38.47
N GLN A 305 -4.74 12.24 -38.43
CA GLN A 305 -4.00 11.02 -38.09
C GLN A 305 -4.30 10.57 -36.66
N LYS A 306 -4.24 11.48 -35.68
CA LYS A 306 -4.61 11.20 -34.29
C LYS A 306 -6.06 10.71 -34.17
N SER A 307 -6.99 11.31 -34.90
CA SER A 307 -8.38 10.86 -34.92
C SER A 307 -8.54 9.45 -35.49
N ARG A 308 -7.84 9.10 -36.58
CA ARG A 308 -7.88 7.74 -37.15
C ARG A 308 -7.25 6.70 -36.22
N MET A 309 -6.18 7.08 -35.52
CA MET A 309 -5.48 6.25 -34.53
C MET A 309 -6.20 6.18 -33.17
N LYS A 310 -7.28 6.94 -32.98
CA LYS A 310 -7.93 7.13 -31.68
C LYS A 310 -6.90 7.50 -30.61
N TRP A 311 -6.16 8.59 -30.84
CA TRP A 311 -5.14 9.06 -29.90
C TRP A 311 -5.41 10.49 -29.41
N GLY A 312 -5.33 10.69 -28.09
CA GLY A 312 -5.48 11.97 -27.40
C GLY A 312 -6.91 12.19 -26.91
N ARG A 313 -7.30 13.45 -26.73
CA ARG A 313 -8.61 13.91 -26.20
C ARG A 313 -9.85 13.41 -26.95
N ILE A 314 -9.67 12.69 -28.05
CA ILE A 314 -10.74 12.05 -28.81
C ILE A 314 -11.26 10.78 -28.08
N ASN A 315 -10.42 10.15 -27.25
CA ASN A 315 -10.78 8.97 -26.45
C ASN A 315 -11.32 9.32 -25.06
N ASP A 316 -10.87 10.44 -24.46
CA ASP A 316 -11.23 10.80 -23.08
C ASP A 316 -12.72 11.15 -22.89
N ILE A 317 -13.51 11.13 -23.98
CA ILE A 317 -14.94 11.43 -24.02
C ILE A 317 -15.72 10.20 -24.54
N GLU A 318 -15.22 8.99 -24.28
CA GLU A 318 -15.95 7.74 -24.53
C GLU A 318 -16.98 7.42 -23.44
#